data_AF-A0A7K5STN6-F1
#
_entry.id   AF-A0A7K5STN6-F1
#
_cell.length_a   1.000
_cell.length_b   1.000
_cell.length_c   1.000
_cell.angle_alpha   90.00
_cell.angle_beta   90.00
_cell.angle_gamma   90.00
#
_symmetry.space_group_name_H-M   'P 1'
#
loop_
_entity.id
_entity.type
_entity.pdbx_description
1 polymer ?
#
loop_
_entity_poly.entity_id
_entity_poly.type
_entity_poly.pdbx_seq_one_letter_code
_entity_poly.pdbx_strand_id
1 'polypeptide(L)'
;FQLKSENKKTIWNTEEVPEGSEFDDTWDPREKPEYVISFKQHVGTEDVFFGMTGKDPSTACCEDIVIKIKLPETKYSDITLDIQDKVLDLRTPKKKLLLHLPYPVNSKEGRARFLSEEEILEVTLRVSRKLDFINFS
;
A
#
# COMPACT_ATOMS: atom_id res chain seq x y z
N PHE A 1 45.45 23.75 18.48
CA PHE A 1 44.06 23.26 18.62
C PHE A 1 44.03 21.82 18.18
N GLN A 2 43.73 20.91 19.11
CA GLN A 2 43.81 19.47 18.95
C GLN A 2 42.42 18.92 18.64
N LEU A 3 42.25 18.24 17.50
CA LEU A 3 41.12 17.36 17.22
C LEU A 3 41.69 16.12 16.52
N LYS A 4 42.04 15.12 17.34
CA LYS A 4 41.31 13.86 17.50
C LYS A 4 41.41 12.99 16.24
N SER A 5 42.37 12.09 16.32
CA SER A 5 42.51 10.87 15.54
C SER A 5 41.17 10.20 15.23
N GLU A 6 40.82 10.19 13.95
CA GLU A 6 39.78 9.33 13.38
C GLU A 6 40.08 7.88 13.78
N ASN A 7 39.11 7.23 14.43
CA ASN A 7 39.25 5.85 14.88
C ASN A 7 39.27 4.92 13.65
N LYS A 8 40.44 4.36 13.35
CA LYS A 8 40.75 3.46 12.23
C LYS A 8 40.06 2.08 12.32
N LYS A 9 38.96 1.98 13.08
CA LYS A 9 38.22 0.75 13.39
C LYS A 9 36.70 0.92 13.25
N THR A 10 36.24 2.02 12.66
CA THR A 10 34.83 2.19 12.35
C THR A 10 34.64 1.77 10.89
N ILE A 11 34.10 0.55 10.68
CA ILE A 11 33.88 -0.01 9.33
C ILE A 11 32.69 0.66 8.62
N TRP A 12 31.83 1.37 9.35
CA TRP A 12 30.65 2.03 8.80
C TRP A 12 30.56 3.48 9.32
N ASN A 13 30.67 4.46 8.43
CA ASN A 13 30.39 5.85 8.77
C ASN A 13 28.86 6.03 8.82
N THR A 14 28.32 6.83 9.75
CA THR A 14 26.87 7.08 9.85
C THR A 14 26.29 7.69 8.57
N GLU A 15 27.13 8.33 7.75
CA GLU A 15 26.79 8.85 6.42
C GLU A 15 26.69 7.76 5.32
N GLU A 16 27.24 6.56 5.56
CA GLU A 16 27.20 5.39 4.66
C GLU A 16 26.16 4.34 5.07
N VAL A 17 25.37 4.59 6.12
CA VAL A 17 24.20 3.77 6.42
C VAL A 17 23.05 4.36 5.63
N PRO A 18 22.54 3.70 4.57
CA PRO A 18 21.34 4.19 3.90
C PRO A 18 20.18 4.14 4.89
N GLU A 19 19.81 5.31 5.44
CA GLU A 19 18.50 5.53 6.04
C GLU A 19 17.47 5.29 4.95
N GLY A 20 16.72 4.20 5.07
CA GLY A 20 15.63 3.93 4.14
C GLY A 20 15.16 2.51 4.17
N SER A 21 14.34 2.17 5.17
CA SER A 21 13.34 1.09 5.06
C SER A 21 12.24 1.41 4.03
N GLU A 22 12.54 2.29 3.06
CA GLU A 22 11.66 2.89 2.06
C GLU A 22 12.13 2.57 0.63
N PHE A 23 13.30 1.94 0.46
CA PHE A 23 13.79 1.50 -0.84
C PHE A 23 13.55 0.00 -1.00
N ASP A 24 12.94 -0.40 -2.13
CA ASP A 24 12.81 -1.80 -2.56
C ASP A 24 14.18 -2.46 -2.40
N ASP A 25 14.29 -3.34 -1.40
CA ASP A 25 15.50 -4.02 -1.00
C ASP A 25 16.07 -4.68 -2.27
N THR A 26 17.07 -4.04 -2.87
CA THR A 26 17.61 -4.40 -4.20
C THR A 26 18.27 -5.79 -4.17
N TRP A 27 18.25 -6.46 -3.02
CA TRP A 27 18.79 -7.78 -2.74
C TRP A 27 17.79 -8.78 -2.15
N ASP A 28 16.47 -8.55 -2.23
CA ASP A 28 15.48 -9.55 -1.82
C ASP A 28 15.26 -10.58 -2.96
N PRO A 29 15.59 -11.87 -2.80
CA PRO A 29 15.42 -12.90 -3.84
C PRO A 29 13.95 -13.30 -4.07
N ARG A 30 13.00 -12.57 -3.48
CA ARG A 30 11.56 -12.86 -3.50
C ARG A 30 10.96 -12.23 -4.75
N GLU A 31 10.29 -13.05 -5.55
CA GLU A 31 9.60 -12.55 -6.74
C GLU A 31 8.48 -11.56 -6.35
N LYS A 32 8.38 -10.49 -7.12
CA LYS A 32 7.30 -9.51 -7.00
C LYS A 32 6.03 -10.18 -7.55
N PRO A 33 4.98 -10.38 -6.73
CA PRO A 33 3.75 -10.98 -7.22
C PRO A 33 3.06 -10.04 -8.22
N GLU A 34 2.33 -10.60 -9.18
CA GLU A 34 1.48 -9.80 -10.05
C GLU A 34 0.34 -9.20 -9.23
N TYR A 35 0.14 -7.88 -9.31
CA TYR A 35 -0.93 -7.21 -8.58
C TYR A 35 -1.70 -6.26 -9.50
N VAL A 36 -2.98 -6.09 -9.20
CA VAL A 36 -3.88 -5.19 -9.89
C VAL A 36 -4.51 -4.26 -8.86
N ILE A 37 -4.34 -2.95 -9.05
CA ILE A 37 -4.99 -1.93 -8.23
C ILE A 37 -6.27 -1.51 -8.96
N SER A 38 -7.40 -1.58 -8.28
CA SER A 38 -8.71 -1.14 -8.75
C SER A 38 -9.26 -0.09 -7.79
N PHE A 39 -9.78 1.01 -8.30
CA PHE A 39 -10.38 2.06 -7.47
C PHE A 39 -11.90 1.92 -7.54
N LYS A 40 -12.57 1.98 -6.38
CA LYS A 40 -14.02 1.86 -6.26
C LYS A 40 -14.60 3.18 -5.74
N GLN A 41 -15.59 3.68 -6.47
CA GLN A 41 -16.34 4.88 -6.15
C GLN A 41 -17.79 4.52 -5.83
N HIS A 42 -18.34 5.10 -4.76
CA HIS A 42 -19.74 4.94 -4.45
C HIS A 42 -20.55 6.01 -5.21
N VAL A 43 -21.17 5.61 -6.31
CA VAL A 43 -22.05 6.47 -7.13
C VAL A 43 -23.52 6.18 -6.80
N GLY A 44 -24.26 7.24 -6.46
CA GLY A 44 -25.71 7.18 -6.26
C GLY A 44 -26.45 7.42 -7.58
N THR A 45 -27.76 7.15 -7.60
CA THR A 45 -28.62 7.49 -8.75
C THR A 45 -28.61 8.99 -9.05
N GLU A 46 -28.45 9.84 -8.02
CA GLU A 46 -28.33 11.30 -8.16
C GLU A 46 -27.06 11.71 -8.90
N ASP A 47 -25.97 10.99 -8.68
CA ASP A 47 -24.68 11.23 -9.33
C ASP A 47 -24.70 10.81 -10.80
N VAL A 48 -25.24 9.62 -11.08
CA VAL A 48 -25.32 9.06 -12.45
C VAL A 48 -26.33 9.80 -13.33
N PHE A 49 -27.47 10.18 -12.77
CA PHE A 49 -28.58 10.72 -13.56
C PHE A 49 -28.63 12.26 -13.55
N PHE A 50 -28.22 12.90 -12.46
CA PHE A 50 -28.34 14.36 -12.31
C PHE A 50 -26.99 15.07 -12.15
N GLY A 51 -25.87 14.36 -11.96
CA GLY A 51 -24.54 14.97 -11.79
C GLY A 51 -24.44 15.91 -10.59
N MET A 52 -25.31 15.75 -9.59
CA MET A 52 -25.48 16.72 -8.50
C MET A 52 -24.38 16.67 -7.45
N THR A 53 -23.64 15.56 -7.37
CA THR A 53 -22.61 15.32 -6.34
C THR A 53 -21.22 15.77 -6.79
N GLY A 54 -21.02 16.13 -8.06
CA GLY A 54 -19.74 16.60 -8.56
C GLY A 54 -18.62 15.55 -8.53
N LYS A 55 -18.96 14.26 -8.33
CA LYS A 55 -17.99 13.18 -8.44
C LYS A 55 -17.64 12.99 -9.90
N ASP A 56 -16.37 13.13 -10.21
CA ASP A 56 -15.83 12.83 -11.52
C ASP A 56 -15.31 11.38 -11.57
N PRO A 57 -15.17 10.76 -12.75
CA PRO A 57 -14.67 9.39 -12.88
C PRO A 57 -13.18 9.25 -12.57
N SER A 58 -12.51 10.28 -12.05
CA SER A 58 -11.10 10.18 -11.68
C SER A 58 -10.93 9.45 -10.36
N THR A 59 -9.71 8.96 -10.17
CA THR A 59 -9.25 8.38 -8.90
C THR A 59 -9.31 9.39 -7.73
N ALA A 60 -9.49 10.68 -8.02
CA ALA A 60 -9.65 11.75 -7.04
C ALA A 60 -10.96 11.65 -6.23
N CYS A 61 -12.00 11.00 -6.75
CA CYS A 61 -13.28 10.80 -6.05
C CYS A 61 -13.49 9.37 -5.52
N CYS A 62 -12.56 8.44 -5.80
CA CYS A 62 -12.67 7.05 -5.36
C CYS A 62 -12.45 6.89 -3.86
N GLU A 63 -13.44 6.37 -3.15
CA GLU A 63 -13.42 6.28 -1.68
C GLU A 63 -12.74 4.99 -1.19
N ASP A 64 -12.73 3.94 -2.02
CA ASP A 64 -12.16 2.64 -1.70
C ASP A 64 -11.12 2.24 -2.75
N ILE A 65 -10.01 1.64 -2.30
CA ILE A 65 -8.96 1.05 -3.13
C ILE A 65 -9.01 -0.46 -2.93
N VAL A 66 -9.13 -1.21 -4.01
CA VAL A 66 -9.13 -2.68 -4.01
C VAL A 66 -7.86 -3.16 -4.69
N ILE A 67 -7.02 -3.89 -3.97
CA ILE A 67 -5.72 -4.35 -4.43
C ILE A 67 -5.81 -5.87 -4.52
N LYS A 68 -5.70 -6.40 -5.74
CA LYS A 68 -5.74 -7.84 -6.01
C LYS A 68 -4.33 -8.32 -6.28
N ILE A 69 -3.76 -9.07 -5.35
CA ILE A 69 -2.40 -9.64 -5.48
C ILE A 69 -2.53 -11.12 -5.81
N LYS A 70 -1.96 -11.55 -6.94
CA LYS A 70 -1.87 -12.97 -7.31
C LYS A 70 -0.74 -13.64 -6.54
N LEU A 71 -1.10 -14.61 -5.73
CA LEU A 71 -0.19 -15.37 -4.87
C LEU A 71 -0.35 -16.88 -5.15
N PRO A 72 0.07 -17.36 -6.34
CA PRO A 72 0.02 -18.78 -6.65
C PRO A 72 0.83 -19.58 -5.63
N GLU A 73 0.31 -20.73 -5.24
CA GLU A 73 0.89 -21.69 -4.31
C GLU A 73 1.16 -21.14 -2.88
N THR A 74 0.49 -20.06 -2.48
CA THR A 74 0.65 -19.47 -1.15
C THR A 74 -0.56 -19.78 -0.27
N LYS A 75 -0.32 -20.23 0.97
CA LYS A 75 -1.40 -20.46 1.94
C LYS A 75 -1.72 -19.18 2.70
N TYR A 76 -3.00 -18.96 2.99
CA TYR A 76 -3.47 -17.82 3.77
C TYR A 76 -2.73 -17.63 5.12
N SER A 77 -2.33 -18.72 5.77
CA SER A 77 -1.67 -18.69 7.07
C SER A 77 -0.26 -18.09 7.06
N ASP A 78 0.37 -18.04 5.88
CA ASP A 78 1.73 -17.54 5.71
C ASP A 78 1.74 -16.10 5.14
N ILE A 79 0.56 -15.49 4.99
CA ILE A 79 0.41 -14.13 4.48
C ILE A 79 0.40 -13.16 5.65
N THR A 80 1.42 -12.31 5.71
CA THR A 80 1.44 -11.16 6.61
C THR A 80 1.16 -9.91 5.80
N LEU A 81 0.13 -9.17 6.18
CA LEU A 81 -0.26 -7.92 5.54
C LEU A 81 -0.12 -6.80 6.57
N ASP A 82 0.74 -5.83 6.28
CA ASP A 82 0.88 -4.60 7.05
C ASP A 82 0.34 -3.43 6.22
N ILE A 83 -0.62 -2.71 6.77
CA ILE A 83 -1.25 -1.55 6.12
C ILE A 83 -0.90 -0.33 6.95
N GLN A 84 -0.09 0.55 6.38
CA GLN A 84 0.22 1.87 6.92
C GLN A 84 -0.57 2.95 6.17
N ASP A 85 -0.39 4.22 6.57
CA ASP A 85 -1.11 5.36 6.00
C ASP A 85 -0.94 5.43 4.47
N LYS A 86 0.28 5.28 3.94
CA LYS A 86 0.56 5.36 2.49
C LYS A 86 1.30 4.15 1.94
N VAL A 87 1.46 3.10 2.72
CA VAL A 87 2.30 1.96 2.36
C VAL A 87 1.55 0.70 2.69
N LEU A 88 1.48 -0.21 1.71
CA LEU A 88 1.02 -1.57 1.89
C LEU A 88 2.25 -2.46 1.77
N ASP A 89 2.63 -3.12 2.87
CA ASP A 89 3.62 -4.18 2.85
C ASP A 89 2.91 -5.53 2.94
N LEU A 90 3.18 -6.38 1.97
CA LEU A 90 2.72 -7.75 1.93
C LEU A 90 3.95 -8.65 1.96
N ARG A 91 4.00 -9.47 3.00
CA ARG A 91 5.10 -10.40 3.24
C ARG A 91 4.59 -11.83 3.28
N THR A 92 5.11 -12.63 2.36
CA THR A 92 4.86 -14.08 2.29
C THR A 92 6.21 -14.80 2.25
N PRO A 93 6.27 -16.14 2.42
CA PRO A 93 7.54 -16.84 2.50
C PRO A 93 8.27 -16.86 1.15
N LYS A 94 7.50 -16.89 0.05
CA LYS A 94 8.02 -16.90 -1.33
C LYS A 94 8.10 -15.51 -1.97
N LYS A 95 7.17 -14.62 -1.65
CA LYS A 95 6.97 -13.33 -2.35
C LYS A 95 6.88 -12.16 -1.37
N LYS A 96 7.33 -10.99 -1.80
CA LYS A 96 7.21 -9.74 -1.05
C LYS A 96 6.68 -8.68 -1.99
N LEU A 97 5.76 -7.85 -1.50
CA LEU A 97 5.25 -6.72 -2.24
C LEU A 97 5.16 -5.52 -1.29
N LEU A 98 6.02 -4.54 -1.53
CA LEU A 98 5.92 -3.22 -0.92
C LEU A 98 5.31 -2.28 -1.96
N LEU A 99 4.14 -1.74 -1.67
CA LEU A 99 3.42 -0.84 -2.56
C LEU A 99 3.15 0.49 -1.86
N HIS A 100 3.63 1.57 -2.47
CA HIS A 100 3.29 2.93 -2.03
C HIS A 100 1.97 3.36 -2.68
N LEU A 101 1.00 3.70 -1.84
CA LEU A 101 -0.32 4.15 -2.27
C LEU A 101 -0.27 5.66 -2.58
N PRO A 102 -0.93 6.12 -3.67
CA PRO A 102 -0.97 7.53 -4.03
C PRO A 102 -1.74 8.39 -3.01
N TYR A 103 -2.67 7.76 -2.28
CA TYR A 103 -3.51 8.40 -1.28
C TYR A 103 -3.36 7.72 0.07
N PRO A 104 -3.48 8.50 1.18
CA PRO A 104 -3.50 7.94 2.51
C PRO A 104 -4.76 7.09 2.72
N VAL A 105 -4.61 5.93 3.35
CA VAL A 105 -5.68 4.96 3.64
C VAL A 105 -5.85 4.78 5.15
N ASN A 106 -7.07 4.44 5.56
CA ASN A 106 -7.36 4.15 6.95
C ASN A 106 -7.07 2.68 7.25
N SER A 107 -5.98 2.40 7.97
CA SER A 107 -5.60 1.04 8.38
C SER A 107 -6.68 0.33 9.21
N LYS A 108 -7.60 1.06 9.87
CA LYS A 108 -8.63 0.46 10.73
C LYS A 108 -9.84 -0.08 9.97
N GLU A 109 -10.13 0.47 8.79
CA GLU A 109 -11.28 0.04 7.97
C GLU A 109 -10.86 -0.81 6.76
N GLY A 110 -9.60 -1.25 6.74
CA GLY A 110 -9.10 -2.19 5.75
C GLY A 110 -9.74 -3.57 5.90
N ARG A 111 -10.19 -4.15 4.78
CA ARG A 111 -10.72 -5.50 4.69
C ARG A 111 -9.89 -6.33 3.72
N ALA A 112 -9.23 -7.36 4.21
CA ALA A 112 -8.51 -8.32 3.36
C ALA A 112 -9.29 -9.64 3.23
N ARG A 113 -9.25 -10.25 2.06
CA ARG A 113 -9.88 -11.53 1.72
C ARG A 113 -8.94 -12.32 0.84
N PHE A 114 -8.67 -13.57 1.21
CA PHE A 114 -7.91 -14.49 0.39
C PHE A 114 -8.85 -15.42 -0.37
N LEU A 115 -8.80 -15.37 -1.70
CA LEU A 115 -9.55 -16.23 -2.61
C LEU A 115 -8.67 -17.42 -2.98
N SER A 116 -8.83 -18.53 -2.25
CA SER A 116 -8.05 -19.75 -2.47
C SER A 116 -8.31 -20.40 -3.84
N GLU A 117 -9.48 -20.16 -4.45
CA GLU A 117 -9.85 -20.73 -5.75
C GLU A 117 -9.07 -20.09 -6.91
N GLU A 118 -8.86 -18.77 -6.86
CA GLU A 118 -8.08 -18.03 -7.85
C GLU A 118 -6.63 -17.79 -7.42
N GLU A 119 -6.30 -18.16 -6.18
CA GLU A 119 -5.01 -17.86 -5.53
C GLU A 119 -4.72 -16.35 -5.49
N ILE A 120 -5.76 -15.54 -5.21
CA ILE A 120 -5.71 -14.06 -5.20
C ILE A 120 -6.00 -13.53 -3.80
N LEU A 121 -5.14 -12.65 -3.29
CA LEU A 121 -5.43 -11.83 -2.11
C LEU A 121 -6.08 -10.51 -2.55
N GLU A 122 -7.33 -10.30 -2.16
CA GLU A 122 -8.05 -9.05 -2.35
C GLU A 122 -7.99 -8.22 -1.06
N VAL A 123 -7.40 -7.03 -1.14
CA VAL A 123 -7.29 -6.08 -0.03
C VAL A 123 -8.08 -4.83 -0.39
N THR A 124 -9.19 -4.60 0.31
CA THR A 124 -10.01 -3.40 0.19
C THR A 124 -9.61 -2.42 1.28
N LEU A 125 -9.20 -1.21 0.92
CA LEU A 125 -8.74 -0.16 1.82
C LEU A 125 -9.56 1.10 1.59
N ARG A 126 -10.14 1.65 2.66
CA ARG A 126 -10.85 2.92 2.60
C ARG A 126 -9.84 4.07 2.58
N VAL A 127 -9.95 4.98 1.61
CA VAL A 127 -9.09 6.16 1.51
C VAL A 127 -9.44 7.16 2.61
N SER A 128 -8.45 7.58 3.39
CA SER A 128 -8.63 8.59 4.44
C SER A 128 -8.36 9.99 3.88
N ARG A 129 -9.40 10.65 3.37
CA ARG A 129 -9.27 12.06 2.94
C ARG A 129 -9.76 13.00 4.04
N LYS A 130 -8.88 13.91 4.48
CA LYS A 130 -9.19 15.02 5.39
C LYS A 130 -10.25 16.01 4.86
N LEU A 131 -10.84 15.79 3.69
CA LEU A 131 -11.83 16.66 3.06
C LEU A 131 -13.06 15.86 2.59
N ASP A 132 -13.27 14.66 3.14
CA ASP A 132 -14.45 13.86 2.81
C ASP A 132 -15.74 14.55 3.31
N PHE A 133 -15.68 15.20 4.48
CA PHE A 133 -16.79 15.92 5.09
C PHE A 133 -17.31 17.14 4.29
N ILE A 134 -16.56 17.64 3.31
CA ILE A 134 -17.04 18.72 2.41
C ILE A 134 -17.51 18.20 1.04
N ASN A 135 -17.20 16.96 0.66
CA ASN A 135 -17.71 16.36 -0.57
C ASN A 135 -19.13 15.78 -0.41
N PHE A 136 -19.56 15.53 0.83
CA PHE A 136 -20.89 14.98 1.15
C PHE A 136 -21.90 16.04 1.63
N SER A 137 -21.64 17.32 1.41
CA SER A 137 -22.51 18.42 1.84
C SER A 137 -23.25 19.08 0.70
#